data_AF-A0A7L8UKS2-F1
#
_entry.id   AF-A0A7L8UKS2-F1
#
_cell.length_a   1.000
_cell.length_b   1.000
_cell.length_c   1.000
_cell.angle_alpha   90.00
_cell.angle_beta   90.00
_cell.angle_gamma   90.00
#
_symmetry.space_group_name_H-M   'P 1'
#
loop_
_entity.id
_entity.type
_entity.pdbx_description
1 polymer ?
#
loop_
_entity_poly.entity_id
_entity_poly.type
_entity_poly.pdbx_seq_one_letter_code
_entity_poly.pdbx_strand_id
1 'polypeptide(L)'
;MIQNSWKDPVWSKVISAIIISVGAFFISFTYSQLTDLTIKESFLVLWNYKILLGPTIIILILLYLIVSIIKSIRRRKPNNSNKLENIFHKKYSKYVDSENKVTYRFNAYISSYNKFPFISELRVYCNNHNPEALMKPYSGCNRQGCIHLNKGYNETELKQEIETYLLNEWEKMKA
;
A
#
# COMPACT_ATOMS: atom_id res chain seq x y z
N MET A 1 11.39 7.46 -12.74
CA MET A 1 12.47 8.18 -13.45
C MET A 1 13.37 8.98 -12.52
N ILE A 2 12.86 9.93 -11.72
CA ILE A 2 13.69 10.79 -10.84
C ILE A 2 14.59 10.00 -9.88
N GLN A 3 14.11 8.88 -9.30
CA GLN A 3 14.90 8.05 -8.38
C GLN A 3 16.15 7.41 -9.00
N ASN A 4 16.18 7.17 -10.32
CA ASN A 4 17.35 6.61 -11.00
C ASN A 4 18.40 7.69 -11.31
N SER A 5 17.98 8.94 -11.54
CA SER A 5 18.88 10.07 -11.79
C SER A 5 19.77 10.41 -10.59
N TRP A 6 19.34 10.08 -9.38
CA TRP A 6 20.14 10.24 -8.15
C TRP A 6 21.21 9.15 -7.97
N LYS A 7 21.10 8.01 -8.65
CA LYS A 7 22.06 6.89 -8.56
C LYS A 7 23.21 7.01 -9.56
N ASP A 8 23.06 7.86 -10.57
CA ASP A 8 24.10 8.14 -11.54
C ASP A 8 25.13 9.12 -10.93
N PRO A 9 26.43 8.75 -10.91
CA PRO A 9 27.48 9.56 -10.28
C PRO A 9 27.71 10.92 -10.96
N VAL A 10 27.27 11.10 -12.20
CA VAL A 10 27.41 12.37 -12.94
C VAL A 10 26.17 13.23 -12.71
N TRP A 11 24.97 12.69 -12.92
CA TRP A 11 23.74 13.46 -12.78
C TRP A 11 23.45 13.91 -11.35
N SER A 12 23.83 13.11 -10.34
CA SER A 12 23.73 13.52 -8.94
C SER A 12 24.54 14.80 -8.65
N LYS A 13 25.76 14.92 -9.19
CA LYS A 13 26.60 16.12 -9.04
C LYS A 13 26.00 17.34 -9.75
N VAL A 14 25.46 17.15 -10.95
CA VAL A 14 24.80 18.23 -11.70
C VAL A 14 23.58 18.75 -10.95
N ILE A 15 22.74 17.85 -10.43
CA ILE A 15 21.56 18.21 -9.64
C ILE A 15 21.99 18.94 -8.35
N SER A 16 23.01 18.45 -7.65
CA SER A 16 23.54 19.12 -6.46
C SER A 16 24.07 20.52 -6.76
N ALA A 17 24.80 20.71 -7.87
CA ALA A 17 25.28 22.03 -8.28
C ALA A 17 24.12 22.99 -8.55
N ILE A 18 23.08 22.54 -9.26
CA ILE A 18 21.87 23.34 -9.52
C ILE A 18 21.18 23.74 -8.21
N ILE A 19 20.99 22.79 -7.29
CA ILE A 19 20.36 23.06 -5.98
C ILE A 19 21.17 24.08 -5.19
N ILE A 20 22.50 23.94 -5.16
CA ILE A 20 23.39 24.88 -4.46
C ILE A 20 23.33 26.28 -5.10
N SER A 21 23.38 26.37 -6.43
CA SER A 21 23.31 27.65 -7.15
C SER A 21 21.97 28.36 -6.94
N VAL A 22 20.86 27.63 -7.04
CA VAL A 22 19.51 28.17 -6.79
C VAL A 22 19.37 28.60 -5.33
N GLY A 23 19.83 27.78 -4.38
CA GLY A 23 19.82 28.09 -2.96
C GLY A 23 20.62 29.35 -2.63
N ALA A 24 21.85 29.46 -3.15
CA ALA A 24 22.70 30.63 -2.97
C ALA A 24 22.05 31.89 -3.53
N PHE A 25 21.42 31.81 -4.71
CA PHE A 25 20.69 32.94 -5.30
C PHE A 25 19.53 33.40 -4.40
N PHE A 26 18.70 32.48 -3.91
CA PHE A 26 17.59 32.83 -3.02
C PHE A 26 18.06 33.45 -1.71
N ILE A 27 19.12 32.93 -1.11
CA ILE A 27 19.67 33.50 0.13
C ILE A 27 20.26 34.89 -0.11
N SER A 28 21.02 35.08 -1.19
CA SER A 28 21.55 36.42 -1.54
C SER A 28 20.44 37.40 -1.88
N PHE A 29 19.37 36.95 -2.54
CA PHE A 29 18.20 37.77 -2.85
C PHE A 29 17.45 38.20 -1.58
N THR A 30 17.16 37.27 -0.67
CA THR A 30 16.49 37.61 0.59
C THR A 30 17.36 38.49 1.47
N TYR A 31 18.67 38.26 1.52
CA TYR A 31 19.60 39.11 2.25
C TYR A 31 19.64 40.54 1.68
N SER A 32 19.65 40.70 0.35
CA SER A 32 19.58 42.00 -0.35
C SER A 32 18.24 42.72 -0.16
N GLN A 33 17.17 42.02 0.20
CA GLN A 33 15.88 42.65 0.55
C GLN A 33 15.84 43.07 2.03
N LEU A 34 16.58 42.39 2.90
CA LEU A 34 16.63 42.64 4.34
C LEU A 34 17.73 43.63 4.74
N THR A 35 18.73 43.79 3.88
CA THR A 35 19.84 44.73 4.01
C THR A 35 19.86 45.55 2.74
N ASP A 36 19.99 46.88 2.80
CA ASP A 36 19.99 47.78 1.63
C ASP A 36 21.20 47.59 0.68
N LEU A 37 21.83 46.41 0.70
CA LEU A 37 22.92 45.98 -0.15
C LEU A 37 22.40 45.49 -1.50
N THR A 38 23.20 45.69 -2.55
CA THR A 38 22.89 45.13 -3.86
C THR A 38 23.02 43.60 -3.88
N ILE A 39 22.38 42.93 -4.84
CA ILE A 39 22.45 41.47 -5.01
C ILE A 39 23.91 40.99 -5.17
N LYS A 40 24.75 41.77 -5.88
CA LYS A 40 26.16 41.46 -6.11
C LYS A 40 26.98 41.51 -4.82
N GLU A 41 26.74 42.52 -3.99
CA GLU A 41 27.39 42.68 -2.68
C GLU A 41 26.92 41.61 -1.70
N SER A 42 25.62 41.32 -1.69
CA SER A 42 25.03 40.24 -0.88
C SER A 42 25.61 38.86 -1.24
N PHE A 43 25.89 38.62 -2.52
CA PHE A 43 26.56 37.39 -2.97
C PHE A 43 28.02 37.32 -2.51
N LEU A 44 28.76 38.44 -2.56
CA LEU A 44 30.14 38.51 -2.07
C LEU A 44 30.24 38.31 -0.55
N VAL A 45 29.28 38.85 0.20
CA VAL A 45 29.17 38.62 1.65
C VAL A 45 28.93 37.15 1.92
N LEU A 46 28.03 36.50 1.17
CA LEU A 46 27.73 35.07 1.31
C LEU A 46 28.94 34.19 0.94
N TRP A 47 29.69 34.55 -0.11
CA TRP A 47 30.89 33.83 -0.54
C TRP A 47 32.04 33.94 0.46
N ASN A 48 32.21 35.11 1.08
CA ASN A 48 33.23 35.36 2.09
C ASN A 48 32.75 35.06 3.52
N TYR A 49 31.52 34.56 3.66
CA TYR A 49 30.93 34.28 4.97
C TYR A 49 31.71 33.14 5.65
N LYS A 50 32.41 33.48 6.73
CA LYS A 50 33.05 32.47 7.57
C LYS A 50 31.96 31.71 8.31
N ILE A 51 31.79 30.44 7.98
CA ILE A 51 30.81 29.56 8.61
C ILE A 51 31.13 29.45 10.10
N LEU A 52 30.29 30.07 10.92
CA LEU A 52 30.30 29.88 12.36
C LEU A 52 29.68 28.52 12.67
N LEU A 53 30.49 27.56 13.13
CA LEU A 53 30.05 26.18 13.36
C LEU A 53 28.82 26.06 14.28
N GLY A 54 28.71 26.93 15.30
CA GLY A 54 27.61 26.94 16.28
C GLY A 54 26.22 27.06 15.65
N PRO A 55 25.87 28.18 14.98
CA PRO A 55 24.56 28.35 14.35
C PRO A 55 24.29 27.32 13.25
N THR A 56 25.31 26.85 12.52
CA THR A 56 25.14 25.82 11.48
C THR A 56 24.67 24.48 12.08
N ILE A 57 25.24 24.07 13.22
CA ILE A 57 24.83 22.85 13.94
C ILE A 57 23.38 22.97 14.43
N ILE A 58 22.98 24.14 14.94
CA ILE A 58 21.61 24.40 15.41
C ILE A 58 20.61 24.25 14.27
N ILE A 59 20.92 24.79 13.08
CA ILE A 59 20.06 24.67 11.89
C ILE A 59 19.90 23.21 11.46
N LEU A 60 20.99 22.42 11.48
CA LEU A 60 20.93 20.99 11.14
C LEU A 60 20.06 20.20 12.12
N ILE A 61 20.14 20.49 13.42
CA ILE A 61 19.29 19.87 14.44
C ILE A 61 17.81 20.22 14.20
N LEU A 62 17.51 21.48 13.91
CA LEU A 62 16.15 21.94 13.58
C LEU A 62 15.59 21.22 12.34
N LEU A 63 16.39 21.10 11.28
CA LEU A 63 16.01 20.39 10.06
C LEU A 63 15.73 18.91 10.34
N TYR A 64 16.57 18.25 11.14
CA TYR A 64 16.36 16.87 11.56
C TYR A 64 15.04 16.69 12.32
N LEU A 65 14.73 17.59 13.26
CA LEU A 65 13.49 17.56 14.03
C LEU A 65 12.26 17.74 13.13
N ILE A 66 12.29 18.71 12.19
CA ILE A 66 11.20 18.93 11.22
C ILE A 66 10.95 17.66 10.39
N VAL A 67 12.00 17.05 9.85
CA VAL A 67 11.89 15.81 9.07
C VAL A 67 11.34 14.66 9.93
N SER A 68 11.75 14.58 11.19
CA SER A 68 11.24 13.57 12.14
C SER A 68 9.75 13.73 12.42
N ILE A 69 9.30 14.96 12.65
CA ILE A 69 7.89 15.30 12.86
C ILE A 69 7.06 14.95 11.62
N ILE A 70 7.51 15.34 10.43
CA ILE A 70 6.82 15.03 9.16
C ILE A 70 6.71 13.50 8.96
N LYS A 71 7.78 12.75 9.22
CA LYS A 71 7.76 11.27 9.16
C LYS A 71 6.77 10.67 10.15
N SER A 72 6.71 11.20 11.37
CA SER A 72 5.79 10.75 12.42
C SER A 72 4.33 10.98 12.02
N ILE A 73 4.01 12.15 11.47
CA ILE A 73 2.66 12.49 11.00
C ILE A 73 2.24 11.60 9.82
N ARG A 74 3.16 11.34 8.87
CA ARG A 74 2.86 10.52 7.68
C ARG A 74 2.61 9.04 8.02
N ARG A 75 3.18 8.51 9.11
CA ARG A 75 2.93 7.15 9.60
C ARG A 75 1.53 6.96 10.21
N ARG A 76 0.82 8.04 10.56
CA ARG A 76 -0.45 7.98 11.31
C ARG A 76 -1.71 8.10 10.46
N LYS A 77 -1.64 8.24 9.14
CA LYS A 77 -2.86 8.13 8.31
C LYS A 77 -3.19 6.64 8.13
N PRO A 78 -4.23 6.09 8.79
CA PRO A 78 -4.75 4.81 8.37
C PRO A 78 -5.21 4.97 6.92
N ASN A 79 -4.64 4.16 6.03
CA ASN A 79 -5.08 4.15 4.65
C ASN A 79 -6.58 3.79 4.69
N ASN A 80 -7.48 4.64 4.18
CA ASN A 80 -8.92 4.32 4.17
C ASN A 80 -9.18 2.96 3.48
N SER A 81 -8.28 2.52 2.59
CA SER A 81 -8.29 1.17 2.02
C SER A 81 -8.29 0.07 3.08
N ASN A 82 -7.54 0.22 4.18
CA ASN A 82 -7.42 -0.83 5.20
C ASN A 82 -8.75 -1.05 5.94
N LYS A 83 -9.59 -0.01 6.07
CA LYS A 83 -10.91 -0.15 6.70
C LYS A 83 -11.87 -0.91 5.80
N LEU A 84 -11.90 -0.58 4.51
CA LEU A 84 -12.73 -1.26 3.51
C LEU A 84 -12.28 -2.73 3.32
N GLU A 85 -10.97 -2.95 3.22
CA GLU A 85 -10.37 -4.30 3.13
C GLU A 85 -10.75 -5.16 4.35
N ASN A 86 -10.64 -4.61 5.57
CA ASN A 86 -11.04 -5.34 6.79
C ASN A 86 -12.54 -5.67 6.83
N ILE A 87 -13.41 -4.79 6.31
CA ILE A 87 -14.85 -5.06 6.22
C ILE A 87 -15.09 -6.20 5.21
N PHE A 88 -14.41 -6.16 4.08
CA PHE A 88 -14.50 -7.18 3.04
C PHE A 88 -14.10 -8.56 3.57
N HIS A 89 -12.93 -8.67 4.22
CA HIS A 89 -12.44 -9.95 4.78
C HIS A 89 -13.40 -10.53 5.81
N LYS A 90 -14.03 -9.70 6.65
CA LYS A 90 -15.00 -10.14 7.65
C LYS A 90 -16.32 -10.59 7.03
N LYS A 91 -16.79 -9.87 6.00
CA LYS A 91 -18.07 -10.16 5.33
C LYS A 91 -18.00 -11.44 4.51
N TYR A 92 -16.89 -11.67 3.80
CA TYR A 92 -16.73 -12.79 2.88
C TYR A 92 -15.75 -13.83 3.43
N SER A 93 -16.27 -14.72 4.26
CA SER A 93 -15.54 -15.92 4.76
C SER A 93 -16.29 -17.23 4.51
N LYS A 94 -17.57 -17.12 4.14
CA LYS A 94 -18.48 -18.23 3.89
C LYS A 94 -19.43 -17.84 2.77
N TYR A 95 -19.64 -18.77 1.85
CA TYR A 95 -20.67 -18.71 0.82
C TYR A 95 -21.53 -19.96 0.94
N VAL A 96 -22.86 -19.80 0.92
CA VAL A 96 -23.80 -20.91 1.08
C VAL A 96 -24.64 -20.99 -0.19
N ASP A 97 -24.52 -22.13 -0.85
CA ASP A 97 -25.39 -22.50 -1.95
C ASP A 97 -26.55 -23.33 -1.38
N SER A 98 -27.68 -22.65 -1.21
CA SER A 98 -28.91 -23.24 -0.68
C SER A 98 -29.53 -24.26 -1.63
N GLU A 99 -29.32 -24.11 -2.94
CA GLU A 99 -29.90 -24.98 -3.97
C GLU A 99 -29.20 -26.34 -3.95
N ASN A 100 -27.86 -26.32 -3.96
CA ASN A 100 -27.06 -27.53 -3.89
C ASN A 100 -26.80 -28.01 -2.46
N LYS A 101 -27.26 -27.29 -1.43
CA LYS A 101 -26.99 -27.59 0.00
C LYS A 101 -25.49 -27.79 0.27
N VAL A 102 -24.67 -26.89 -0.27
CA VAL A 102 -23.21 -26.88 -0.11
C VAL A 102 -22.77 -25.57 0.54
N THR A 103 -21.86 -25.67 1.50
CA THR A 103 -21.22 -24.52 2.13
C THR A 103 -19.76 -24.45 1.69
N TYR A 104 -19.36 -23.30 1.17
CA TYR A 104 -17.97 -22.98 0.86
C TYR A 104 -17.40 -22.10 1.96
N ARG A 105 -16.26 -22.49 2.54
CA ARG A 105 -15.52 -21.69 3.53
C ARG A 105 -14.14 -21.37 2.98
N PHE A 106 -13.73 -20.13 3.08
CA PHE A 106 -12.47 -19.65 2.53
C PHE A 106 -12.03 -18.37 3.24
N ASN A 107 -10.76 -18.02 3.10
CA ASN A 107 -10.25 -16.73 3.55
C ASN A 107 -10.19 -15.79 2.35
N ALA A 108 -10.95 -14.70 2.37
CA ALA A 108 -10.90 -13.69 1.33
C ALA A 108 -9.87 -12.61 1.68
N TYR A 109 -9.05 -12.24 0.70
CA TYR A 109 -8.02 -11.21 0.82
C TYR A 109 -8.10 -10.23 -0.34
N ILE A 110 -7.47 -9.06 -0.19
CA ILE A 110 -7.25 -8.12 -1.29
C ILE A 110 -5.75 -8.11 -1.60
N SER A 111 -5.40 -8.36 -2.86
CA SER A 111 -4.02 -8.36 -3.31
C SER A 111 -3.39 -6.97 -3.17
N SER A 112 -2.18 -6.92 -2.62
CA SER A 112 -1.43 -5.68 -2.48
C SER A 112 -0.97 -5.12 -3.83
N TYR A 113 -0.81 -5.97 -4.85
CA TYR A 113 -0.26 -5.64 -6.16
C TYR A 113 -1.31 -5.05 -7.11
N ASN A 114 -2.38 -5.81 -7.40
CA ASN A 114 -3.41 -5.43 -8.36
C ASN A 114 -4.71 -4.94 -7.69
N LYS A 115 -4.80 -4.96 -6.36
CA LYS A 115 -5.98 -4.53 -5.60
C LYS A 115 -7.27 -5.29 -5.92
N PHE A 116 -7.14 -6.52 -6.44
CA PHE A 116 -8.23 -7.44 -6.67
C PHE A 116 -8.40 -8.43 -5.51
N PRO A 117 -9.64 -8.84 -5.23
CA PRO A 117 -9.91 -9.88 -4.26
C PRO A 117 -9.40 -11.24 -4.76
N PHE A 118 -8.94 -12.05 -3.83
CA PHE A 118 -8.59 -13.45 -4.08
C PHE A 118 -8.94 -14.28 -2.84
N ILE A 119 -9.07 -15.60 -2.99
CA ILE A 119 -9.34 -16.51 -1.89
C ILE A 119 -8.17 -17.45 -1.62
N SER A 120 -8.04 -17.87 -0.37
CA SER A 120 -7.17 -18.97 0.05
C SER A 120 -7.91 -19.97 0.92
N GLU A 121 -7.34 -21.17 1.03
CA GLU A 121 -7.83 -22.25 1.90
C GLU A 121 -9.30 -22.62 1.66
N LEU A 122 -9.69 -22.79 0.40
CA LEU A 122 -11.04 -23.17 0.03
C LEU A 122 -11.38 -24.56 0.58
N ARG A 123 -12.45 -24.64 1.38
CA ARG A 123 -13.00 -25.88 1.91
C ARG A 123 -14.48 -25.96 1.58
N VAL A 124 -14.91 -27.11 1.08
CA VAL A 124 -16.28 -27.34 0.65
C VAL A 124 -16.94 -28.32 1.60
N TYR A 125 -18.14 -28.00 2.07
CA TYR A 125 -18.88 -28.78 3.05
C TYR A 125 -20.26 -29.13 2.51
N CYS A 126 -20.68 -30.37 2.72
CA CYS A 126 -22.01 -30.86 2.39
C CYS A 126 -22.95 -30.62 3.57
N ASN A 127 -24.03 -29.86 3.36
CA ASN A 127 -25.02 -29.52 4.39
C ASN A 127 -26.16 -30.56 4.48
N ASN A 128 -26.14 -31.64 3.69
CA ASN A 128 -27.11 -32.74 3.83
C ASN A 128 -26.89 -33.60 5.08
N HIS A 129 -25.84 -33.32 5.86
CA HIS A 129 -25.50 -34.05 7.06
C HIS A 129 -25.33 -33.08 8.23
N ASN A 130 -25.68 -33.55 9.42
CA ASN A 130 -25.38 -32.86 10.66
C ASN A 130 -24.53 -33.79 11.55
N PRO A 131 -23.27 -33.45 11.85
CA PRO A 131 -22.55 -32.24 11.43
C PRO A 131 -22.23 -32.22 9.92
N GLU A 132 -22.02 -31.02 9.37
CA GLU A 132 -21.61 -30.79 7.97
C GLU A 132 -20.39 -31.67 7.62
N ALA A 133 -20.42 -32.31 6.46
CA ALA A 133 -19.35 -33.22 6.05
C ALA A 133 -18.39 -32.53 5.06
N LEU A 134 -17.08 -32.57 5.33
CA LEU A 134 -16.07 -32.05 4.40
C LEU A 134 -16.11 -32.85 3.09
N MET A 135 -16.26 -32.14 1.97
CA MET A 135 -16.16 -32.70 0.64
C MET A 135 -14.70 -32.70 0.19
N LYS A 136 -14.30 -33.75 -0.53
CA LYS A 136 -12.98 -33.86 -1.12
C LYS A 136 -13.02 -33.39 -2.58
N PRO A 137 -11.96 -32.75 -3.08
CA PRO A 137 -11.81 -32.48 -4.51
C PRO A 137 -11.99 -33.77 -5.31
N TYR A 138 -12.71 -33.70 -6.43
CA TYR A 138 -13.00 -34.82 -7.34
C TYR A 138 -13.77 -36.04 -6.79
N SER A 139 -13.92 -36.19 -5.46
CA SER A 139 -14.58 -37.36 -4.86
C SER A 139 -15.78 -37.02 -3.99
N GLY A 140 -16.20 -35.75 -3.93
CA GLY A 140 -17.46 -35.34 -3.31
C GLY A 140 -17.54 -35.57 -1.79
N CYS A 141 -18.73 -35.86 -1.31
CA CYS A 141 -19.02 -36.09 0.11
C CYS A 141 -18.57 -37.49 0.56
N ASN A 142 -17.93 -37.60 1.72
CA ASN A 142 -17.41 -38.87 2.24
C ASN A 142 -18.46 -39.78 2.92
N ARG A 143 -19.73 -39.37 2.99
CA ARG A 143 -20.81 -40.14 3.64
C ARG A 143 -21.47 -41.09 2.63
N GLN A 144 -21.51 -42.38 2.97
CA GLN A 144 -22.22 -43.39 2.18
C GLN A 144 -23.70 -43.03 2.04
N GLY A 145 -24.25 -43.19 0.82
CA GLY A 145 -25.65 -42.86 0.51
C GLY A 145 -25.94 -41.36 0.35
N CYS A 146 -24.94 -40.48 0.42
CA CYS A 146 -25.17 -39.06 0.16
C CYS A 146 -25.40 -38.78 -1.32
N ILE A 147 -26.34 -37.88 -1.62
CA ILE A 147 -26.61 -37.35 -2.97
C ILE A 147 -25.35 -36.70 -3.59
N HIS A 148 -24.41 -36.25 -2.76
CA HIS A 148 -23.15 -35.63 -3.18
C HIS A 148 -21.95 -36.56 -3.12
N LEU A 149 -22.14 -37.87 -2.91
CA LEU A 149 -21.03 -38.85 -2.83
C LEU A 149 -20.14 -38.82 -4.08
N ASN A 150 -20.74 -38.74 -5.27
CA ASN A 150 -20.00 -38.69 -6.54
C ASN A 150 -19.97 -37.28 -7.17
N LYS A 151 -20.42 -36.25 -6.44
CA LYS A 151 -20.36 -34.86 -6.91
C LYS A 151 -19.08 -34.20 -6.41
N GLY A 152 -17.96 -34.56 -7.04
CA GLY A 152 -16.69 -33.87 -6.83
C GLY A 152 -16.73 -32.44 -7.36
N TYR A 153 -15.74 -31.64 -6.96
CA TYR A 153 -15.52 -30.30 -7.50
C TYR A 153 -14.06 -30.15 -7.94
N ASN A 154 -13.85 -29.29 -8.93
CA ASN A 154 -12.52 -28.82 -9.31
C ASN A 154 -12.22 -27.55 -8.49
N GLU A 155 -11.20 -27.63 -7.64
CA GLU A 155 -10.83 -26.52 -6.75
C GLU A 155 -10.45 -25.26 -7.53
N THR A 156 -9.77 -25.39 -8.68
CA THR A 156 -9.31 -24.24 -9.46
C THR A 156 -10.46 -23.50 -10.12
N GLU A 157 -11.39 -24.25 -10.71
CA GLU A 157 -12.58 -23.69 -11.37
C GLU A 157 -13.50 -23.01 -10.37
N LEU A 158 -13.81 -23.71 -9.27
CA LEU A 158 -14.63 -23.16 -8.20
C LEU A 158 -13.99 -21.93 -7.55
N LYS A 159 -12.66 -21.92 -7.41
CA LYS A 159 -11.92 -20.76 -6.92
C LYS A 159 -12.09 -19.57 -7.85
N GLN A 160 -11.93 -19.76 -9.17
CA GLN A 160 -12.09 -18.69 -10.15
C GLN A 160 -13.52 -18.12 -10.15
N GLU A 161 -14.53 -18.99 -10.03
CA GLU A 161 -15.93 -18.58 -9.94
C GLU A 161 -16.19 -17.70 -8.72
N ILE A 162 -15.74 -18.15 -7.54
CA ILE A 162 -15.87 -17.38 -6.29
C ILE A 162 -15.09 -16.06 -6.38
N GLU A 163 -13.87 -16.06 -6.90
CA GLU A 163 -13.06 -14.84 -7.05
C GLU A 163 -13.71 -13.83 -8.01
N THR A 164 -14.34 -14.31 -9.08
CA THR A 164 -15.08 -13.45 -10.02
C THR A 164 -16.31 -12.83 -9.35
N TYR A 165 -17.05 -13.60 -8.57
CA TYR A 165 -18.16 -13.08 -7.76
C TYR A 165 -17.68 -12.03 -6.75
N LEU A 166 -16.59 -12.31 -6.04
CA LEU A 166 -15.99 -11.40 -5.07
C LEU A 166 -15.48 -10.12 -5.71
N LEU A 167 -14.95 -10.17 -6.93
CA LEU A 167 -14.53 -9.00 -7.69
C LEU A 167 -15.70 -8.05 -7.94
N ASN A 168 -16.83 -8.58 -8.41
CA ASN A 168 -18.03 -7.78 -8.64
C ASN A 168 -18.55 -7.13 -7.34
N GLU A 169 -18.54 -7.86 -6.24
CA GLU A 169 -18.94 -7.33 -4.93
C GLU A 169 -17.97 -6.26 -4.41
N TRP A 170 -16.68 -6.42 -4.65
CA TRP A 170 -15.66 -5.46 -4.29
C TRP A 170 -15.78 -4.15 -5.07
N GLU A 171 -16.09 -4.22 -6.37
CA GLU A 171 -16.34 -3.04 -7.19
C GLU A 171 -17.56 -2.25 -6.70
N LYS A 172 -18.63 -2.93 -6.30
CA LYS A 172 -19.81 -2.28 -5.70
C LYS A 172 -19.51 -1.57 -4.37
N MET A 173 -18.57 -2.08 -3.57
CA MET A 173 -18.17 -1.44 -2.30
C MET A 173 -17.27 -0.21 -2.50
N LYS A 174 -16.61 -0.12 -3.66
CA LYS A 174 -15.73 1.00 -4.01
C LYS A 174 -16.48 2.16 -4.66
N ALA A 175 -17.56 1.87 -5.37
CA ALA A 175 -18.47 2.84 -5.98
C ALA A 175 -19.18 3.68 -4.91
#